data_AF-A0A1Q3W1I8-F1
#
_entry.id   AF-A0A1Q3W1I8-F1
#
_cell.length_a   1.000
_cell.length_b   1.000
_cell.length_c   1.000
_cell.angle_alpha   90.00
_cell.angle_beta   90.00
_cell.angle_gamma   90.00
#
_symmetry.space_group_name_H-M   'P 1'
#
loop_
_entity.id
_entity.type
_entity.pdbx_description
1 polymer ?
#
loop_
_entity_poly.entity_id
_entity_poly.type
_entity_poly.pdbx_seq_one_letter_code
_entity_poly.pdbx_strand_id
1 'polypeptide(L)'
;MSGDGRILRRRRCIASAGAMLIAPFLVIATSRNAEAACDLEWQGEARVSAIVDARTLRLDDGRDIRLAGIESPGRDQSAAIAALRVLAEGRDVTLHGPNDAPDRYGRQRAFVVVSGARTSLQDRLLREGQARAAGTAADRACNMELIQAEAQARSAKRGLWAGSDAIKNAERPADILAEVGRFALVEGKVVSVRQAGTIWYVNFGRRRIEGFAATISRRMMPAVEMQGLSLTSLAGRRVRIRGWVTRRGGPRIDIVHPGQIEPIDDNQAATAARDE
;
A
#
# COMPACT_ATOMS: atom_id res chain seq x y z
N MET A 1 18.09 87.12 -19.29
CA MET A 1 16.94 87.93 -19.76
C MET A 1 16.29 87.15 -20.89
N SER A 2 15.22 86.42 -20.56
CA SER A 2 13.83 86.65 -21.04
C SER A 2 13.71 86.56 -22.55
N GLY A 3 12.88 85.72 -23.16
CA GLY A 3 11.86 84.76 -22.73
C GLY A 3 11.61 83.89 -23.98
N ASP A 4 10.49 83.26 -24.27
CA ASP A 4 9.18 83.09 -23.67
C ASP A 4 8.48 82.06 -24.59
N GLY A 5 7.40 81.45 -24.12
CA GLY A 5 6.33 81.01 -25.03
C GLY A 5 6.38 79.57 -25.55
N ARG A 6 6.03 78.61 -24.68
CA ARG A 6 5.34 77.38 -25.11
C ARG A 6 3.87 77.70 -25.31
N ILE A 7 3.38 77.57 -26.55
CA ILE A 7 1.93 77.50 -26.84
C ILE A 7 1.60 76.08 -27.27
N LEU A 8 0.86 75.38 -26.41
CA LEU A 8 0.23 74.09 -26.70
C LEU A 8 -0.87 74.28 -27.75
N ARG A 9 -0.79 73.54 -28.87
CA ARG A 9 -1.95 73.29 -29.74
C ARG A 9 -2.25 71.80 -29.86
N ARG A 10 -3.53 71.53 -29.61
CA ARG A 10 -4.28 70.27 -29.58
C ARG A 10 -4.00 69.35 -30.77
N ARG A 11 -3.92 68.05 -30.50
CA ARG A 11 -4.38 67.00 -31.44
C ARG A 11 -5.17 65.94 -30.68
N ARG A 12 -6.48 65.91 -30.96
CA ARG A 12 -7.38 64.80 -30.62
C ARG A 12 -6.94 63.58 -31.44
N CYS A 13 -6.65 62.46 -30.78
CA CYS A 13 -6.61 61.15 -31.44
C CYS A 13 -7.76 60.33 -30.86
N ILE A 14 -8.71 60.01 -31.74
CA ILE A 14 -9.79 59.05 -31.50
C ILE A 14 -9.14 57.67 -31.63
N ALA A 15 -9.12 56.89 -30.55
CA ALA A 15 -8.70 55.50 -30.58
C ALA A 15 -9.93 54.61 -30.30
N SER A 16 -10.40 53.97 -31.36
CA SER A 16 -11.48 52.99 -31.34
C SER A 16 -10.99 51.72 -30.63
N ALA A 17 -11.56 51.39 -29.47
CA ALA A 17 -11.28 50.14 -28.78
C ALA A 17 -12.09 49.00 -29.42
N GLY A 18 -11.40 48.12 -30.15
CA GLY A 18 -11.98 46.88 -30.67
C GLY A 18 -12.24 45.89 -29.54
N ALA A 19 -13.49 45.44 -29.43
CA ALA A 19 -13.89 44.39 -28.49
C ALA A 19 -13.34 43.04 -28.96
N MET A 20 -12.33 42.53 -28.26
CA MET A 20 -11.76 41.19 -28.46
C MET A 20 -12.64 40.18 -27.70
N LEU A 21 -13.50 39.48 -28.43
CA LEU A 21 -14.32 38.37 -27.90
C LEU A 21 -13.40 37.18 -27.57
N ILE A 22 -13.14 36.97 -26.28
CA ILE A 22 -12.42 35.80 -25.77
C ILE A 22 -13.42 34.64 -25.66
N ALA A 23 -13.38 33.71 -26.61
CA ALA A 23 -14.12 32.46 -26.52
C ALA A 23 -13.51 31.57 -25.42
N PRO A 24 -14.28 31.03 -24.46
CA PRO A 24 -13.75 30.14 -23.45
C PRO A 24 -13.42 28.80 -24.10
N PHE A 25 -12.12 28.48 -24.18
CA PHE A 25 -11.62 27.18 -24.59
C PHE A 25 -11.95 26.19 -23.45
N LEU A 26 -13.07 25.47 -23.58
CA LEU A 26 -13.44 24.40 -22.66
C LEU A 26 -12.46 23.24 -22.84
N VAL A 27 -11.44 23.19 -21.99
CA VAL A 27 -10.52 22.05 -21.91
C VAL A 27 -11.30 20.88 -21.32
N ILE A 28 -11.84 20.01 -22.20
CA ILE A 28 -12.37 18.71 -21.79
C ILE A 28 -11.16 17.85 -21.42
N ALA A 29 -10.84 17.82 -20.12
CA ALA A 29 -9.89 16.88 -19.58
C ALA A 29 -10.46 15.47 -19.78
N THR A 30 -9.99 14.78 -20.81
CA THR A 30 -10.28 13.36 -20.97
C THR A 30 -9.52 12.63 -19.88
N SER A 31 -10.24 12.24 -18.83
CA SER A 31 -9.75 11.29 -17.84
C SER A 31 -9.30 10.05 -18.59
N ARG A 32 -7.99 9.85 -18.75
CA ARG A 32 -7.47 8.54 -19.14
C ARG A 32 -7.91 7.60 -18.01
N ASN A 33 -8.91 6.75 -18.28
CA ASN A 33 -9.10 5.56 -17.47
C ASN A 33 -7.76 4.82 -17.53
N ALA A 34 -7.02 4.84 -16.42
CA ALA A 34 -5.80 4.07 -16.28
C ALA A 34 -6.22 2.61 -16.12
N GLU A 35 -6.63 1.99 -17.22
CA GLU A 35 -6.94 0.58 -17.26
C GLU A 35 -5.62 -0.20 -17.43
N ALA A 36 -4.98 -0.38 -16.28
CA ALA A 36 -4.19 -1.54 -15.92
C ALA A 36 -4.12 -1.54 -14.38
N ALA A 37 -5.26 -1.81 -13.72
CA ALA A 37 -5.41 -1.68 -12.27
C ALA A 37 -4.81 -2.87 -11.52
N CYS A 38 -5.10 -4.08 -11.98
CA CYS A 38 -4.53 -5.35 -11.56
C CYS A 38 -5.13 -6.36 -12.54
N ASP A 39 -4.35 -6.79 -13.54
CA ASP A 39 -4.82 -7.71 -14.57
C ASP A 39 -4.01 -9.00 -14.47
N LEU A 40 -4.67 -10.07 -14.03
CA LEU A 40 -4.07 -11.35 -13.74
C LEU A 40 -4.78 -12.42 -14.58
N GLU A 41 -4.04 -13.46 -14.97
CA GLU A 41 -4.61 -14.54 -15.77
C GLU A 41 -5.76 -15.23 -15.03
N TRP A 42 -6.84 -15.52 -15.77
CA TRP A 42 -7.98 -16.27 -15.27
C TRP A 42 -7.60 -17.73 -15.00
N GLN A 43 -8.04 -18.26 -13.85
CA GLN A 43 -7.67 -19.59 -13.35
C GLN A 43 -8.87 -20.49 -13.03
N GLY A 44 -10.06 -20.10 -13.50
CA GLY A 44 -11.29 -20.83 -13.21
C GLY A 44 -12.34 -19.99 -12.52
N GLU A 45 -13.50 -20.62 -12.40
CA GLU A 45 -14.63 -20.19 -11.59
C GLU A 45 -15.10 -21.35 -10.72
N ALA A 46 -15.75 -21.04 -9.60
CA ALA A 46 -16.32 -22.02 -8.69
C ALA A 46 -17.28 -21.35 -7.71
N ARG A 47 -18.04 -22.16 -6.96
CA ARG A 47 -18.87 -21.65 -5.86
C ARG A 47 -18.15 -21.81 -4.53
N VAL A 48 -18.19 -20.77 -3.70
CA VAL A 48 -17.62 -20.84 -2.34
C VAL A 48 -18.55 -21.67 -1.45
N SER A 49 -18.06 -22.82 -0.99
CA SER A 49 -18.80 -23.74 -0.15
C SER A 49 -18.62 -23.46 1.35
N ALA A 50 -17.46 -22.93 1.77
CA ALA A 50 -17.21 -22.58 3.17
C ALA A 50 -16.08 -21.56 3.33
N ILE A 51 -16.05 -20.86 4.48
CA ILE A 51 -14.91 -20.05 4.91
C ILE A 51 -14.08 -20.81 5.94
N VAL A 52 -12.82 -21.09 5.60
CA VAL A 52 -11.89 -21.90 6.42
C VAL A 52 -11.23 -21.05 7.50
N ASP A 53 -10.69 -19.89 7.11
CA ASP A 53 -10.11 -18.90 8.02
C ASP A 53 -10.26 -17.48 7.44
N ALA A 54 -9.70 -16.47 8.10
CA ALA A 54 -9.81 -15.07 7.71
C ALA A 54 -9.30 -14.75 6.29
N ARG A 55 -8.64 -15.70 5.61
CA ARG A 55 -8.05 -15.52 4.27
C ARG A 55 -8.13 -16.76 3.39
N THR A 56 -8.85 -17.78 3.82
CA THR A 56 -8.91 -19.05 3.11
C THR A 56 -10.37 -19.44 2.96
N LEU A 57 -10.76 -19.70 1.72
CA LEU A 57 -12.09 -20.13 1.33
C LEU A 57 -12.01 -21.51 0.68
N ARG A 58 -13.05 -22.31 0.89
CA ARG A 58 -13.20 -23.61 0.25
C ARG A 58 -14.20 -23.51 -0.87
N LEU A 59 -13.87 -24.09 -2.00
CA LEU A 59 -14.74 -24.20 -3.17
C LEU A 59 -15.57 -25.49 -3.11
N ASP A 60 -16.64 -25.55 -3.88
CA ASP A 60 -17.49 -26.73 -4.05
C ASP A 60 -16.76 -27.91 -4.73
N ASP A 61 -15.77 -27.61 -5.56
CA ASP A 61 -14.85 -28.60 -6.16
C ASP A 61 -13.77 -29.13 -5.18
N GLY A 62 -13.78 -28.67 -3.93
CA GLY A 62 -12.88 -29.13 -2.87
C GLY A 62 -11.55 -28.38 -2.78
N ARG A 63 -11.23 -27.46 -3.71
CA ARG A 63 -10.02 -26.63 -3.60
C ARG A 63 -10.10 -25.65 -2.44
N ASP A 64 -8.99 -25.49 -1.75
CA ASP A 64 -8.77 -24.41 -0.79
C ASP A 64 -8.05 -23.26 -1.48
N ILE A 65 -8.70 -22.09 -1.52
CA ILE A 65 -8.13 -20.86 -2.09
C ILE A 65 -7.68 -19.96 -0.95
N ARG A 66 -6.40 -19.65 -0.94
CA ARG A 66 -5.80 -18.65 -0.07
C ARG A 66 -5.74 -17.31 -0.79
N LEU A 67 -6.39 -16.30 -0.22
CA LEU A 67 -6.42 -14.94 -0.77
C LEU A 67 -4.99 -14.39 -0.88
N ALA A 68 -4.53 -14.19 -2.11
CA ALA A 68 -3.19 -13.68 -2.40
C ALA A 68 -3.03 -12.21 -1.96
N GLY A 69 -1.81 -11.80 -1.62
CA GLY A 69 -1.48 -10.39 -1.36
C GLY A 69 -1.99 -9.80 -0.04
N ILE A 70 -2.73 -10.55 0.79
CA ILE A 70 -3.23 -10.09 2.09
C ILE A 70 -2.82 -10.99 3.26
N GLU A 71 -2.71 -10.39 4.43
CA GLU A 71 -2.44 -11.04 5.72
C GLU A 71 -3.55 -10.73 6.74
N SER A 72 -3.63 -11.59 7.74
CA SER A 72 -4.68 -11.54 8.78
C SER A 72 -4.58 -10.23 9.57
N PRO A 73 -5.71 -9.66 10.07
CA PRO A 73 -5.70 -8.42 10.83
C PRO A 73 -4.96 -8.52 12.16
N GLY A 74 -4.72 -9.75 12.67
CA GLY A 74 -3.93 -9.98 13.87
C GLY A 74 -4.38 -11.22 14.65
N ARG A 75 -4.41 -11.08 15.98
CA ARG A 75 -4.78 -12.15 16.92
C ARG A 75 -6.26 -12.47 16.87
N ASP A 76 -7.10 -11.43 16.93
CA ASP A 76 -8.53 -11.59 16.73
C ASP A 76 -8.84 -11.56 15.22
N GLN A 77 -9.44 -12.65 14.76
CA GLN A 77 -9.79 -12.86 13.36
C GLN A 77 -11.31 -12.97 13.16
N SER A 78 -12.09 -12.84 14.23
CA SER A 78 -13.54 -13.06 14.21
C SER A 78 -14.25 -12.12 13.22
N ALA A 79 -13.93 -10.83 13.28
CA ALA A 79 -14.48 -9.82 12.37
C ALA A 79 -14.12 -10.08 10.90
N ALA A 80 -12.89 -10.50 10.62
CA ALA A 80 -12.45 -10.81 9.26
C ALA A 80 -13.12 -12.06 8.70
N ILE A 81 -13.25 -13.11 9.52
CA ILE A 81 -14.00 -14.33 9.14
C ILE A 81 -15.46 -13.98 8.87
N ALA A 82 -16.10 -13.21 9.76
CA ALA A 82 -17.49 -12.79 9.59
C ALA A 82 -17.69 -11.95 8.32
N ALA A 83 -16.79 -11.00 8.06
CA ALA A 83 -16.80 -10.21 6.83
C ALA A 83 -16.68 -11.14 5.61
N LEU A 84 -15.67 -12.01 5.57
CA LEU A 84 -15.44 -12.92 4.44
C LEU A 84 -16.64 -13.86 4.18
N ARG A 85 -17.29 -14.36 5.24
CA ARG A 85 -18.56 -15.11 5.12
C ARG A 85 -19.63 -14.29 4.43
N VAL A 86 -19.89 -13.08 4.94
CA VAL A 86 -20.85 -12.17 4.33
C VAL A 86 -20.49 -11.90 2.87
N LEU A 87 -19.21 -11.71 2.54
CA LEU A 87 -18.80 -11.30 1.20
C LEU A 87 -18.85 -12.42 0.16
N ALA A 88 -18.61 -13.68 0.57
CA ALA A 88 -18.27 -14.74 -0.37
C ALA A 88 -19.00 -16.06 -0.16
N GLU A 89 -19.43 -16.40 1.06
CA GLU A 89 -20.01 -17.72 1.34
C GLU A 89 -21.28 -17.97 0.52
N GLY A 90 -21.34 -19.11 -0.15
CA GLY A 90 -22.45 -19.48 -1.02
C GLY A 90 -22.55 -18.67 -2.32
N ARG A 91 -21.52 -17.90 -2.70
CA ARG A 91 -21.50 -17.12 -3.95
C ARG A 91 -20.56 -17.73 -4.98
N ASP A 92 -20.84 -17.43 -6.25
CA ASP A 92 -19.95 -17.79 -7.36
C ASP A 92 -18.81 -16.78 -7.47
N VAL A 93 -17.60 -17.28 -7.71
CA VAL A 93 -16.37 -16.49 -7.77
C VAL A 93 -15.52 -16.87 -8.98
N THR A 94 -14.73 -15.92 -9.47
CA THR A 94 -13.65 -16.16 -10.42
C THR A 94 -12.30 -16.02 -9.72
N LEU A 95 -11.35 -16.84 -10.15
CA LEU A 95 -10.00 -16.90 -9.62
C LEU A 95 -9.01 -16.32 -10.63
N HIS A 96 -8.07 -15.51 -10.15
CA HIS A 96 -7.06 -14.85 -10.97
C HIS A 96 -5.69 -14.91 -10.32
N GLY A 97 -4.63 -15.12 -11.09
CA GLY A 97 -3.28 -15.20 -10.52
C GLY A 97 -2.19 -15.57 -11.52
N PRO A 98 -0.92 -15.53 -11.11
CA PRO A 98 0.21 -15.84 -12.00
C PRO A 98 0.41 -17.33 -12.28
N ASN A 99 -0.16 -18.22 -11.46
CA ASN A 99 -0.25 -19.66 -11.65
C ASN A 99 -1.22 -20.25 -10.61
N ASP A 100 -1.72 -21.44 -10.88
CA ASP A 100 -2.67 -22.18 -10.03
C ASP A 100 -1.99 -23.25 -9.16
N ALA A 101 -0.64 -23.30 -9.17
CA ALA A 101 0.12 -24.30 -8.45
C ALA A 101 -0.16 -24.21 -6.93
N PRO A 102 -0.56 -25.33 -6.28
CA PRO A 102 -0.86 -25.33 -4.87
C PRO A 102 0.41 -25.14 -4.02
N ASP A 103 0.25 -24.52 -2.84
CA ASP A 103 1.32 -24.46 -1.86
C ASP A 103 1.58 -25.83 -1.21
N ARG A 104 2.61 -25.92 -0.35
CA ARG A 104 2.98 -27.17 0.36
C ARG A 104 1.86 -27.79 1.21
N TYR A 105 0.75 -27.08 1.41
CA TYR A 105 -0.43 -27.53 2.15
C TYR A 105 -1.62 -27.81 1.22
N GLY A 106 -1.42 -27.83 -0.09
CA GLY A 106 -2.45 -28.12 -1.08
C GLY A 106 -3.36 -26.94 -1.44
N ARG A 107 -3.05 -25.71 -0.99
CA ARG A 107 -3.91 -24.54 -1.23
C ARG A 107 -3.45 -23.74 -2.45
N GLN A 108 -4.37 -23.40 -3.34
CA GLN A 108 -4.11 -22.49 -4.45
C GLN A 108 -4.12 -21.05 -3.95
N ARG A 109 -3.24 -20.19 -4.48
CA ARG A 109 -3.21 -18.75 -4.16
C ARG A 109 -3.78 -17.95 -5.31
N ALA A 110 -4.84 -17.19 -5.05
CA ALA A 110 -5.50 -16.40 -6.09
C ALA A 110 -6.03 -15.07 -5.56
N PHE A 111 -6.16 -14.11 -6.48
CA PHE A 111 -7.12 -13.02 -6.39
C PHE A 111 -8.50 -13.56 -6.67
N VAL A 112 -9.49 -13.18 -5.86
CA VAL A 112 -10.83 -13.75 -5.95
C VAL A 112 -11.82 -12.61 -6.17
N VAL A 113 -12.61 -12.72 -7.23
CA VAL A 113 -13.65 -11.75 -7.57
C VAL A 113 -14.99 -12.44 -7.52
N VAL A 114 -15.90 -11.95 -6.67
CA VAL A 114 -17.29 -12.44 -6.62
C VAL A 114 -17.99 -12.07 -7.91
N SER A 115 -18.79 -12.98 -8.47
CA SER A 115 -19.55 -12.73 -9.70
C SER A 115 -20.39 -11.45 -9.58
N GLY A 116 -20.30 -10.58 -10.58
CA GLY A 116 -20.94 -9.26 -10.60
C GLY A 116 -20.27 -8.17 -9.76
N ALA A 117 -19.21 -8.47 -9.01
CA ALA A 117 -18.41 -7.47 -8.29
C ALA A 117 -17.38 -6.82 -9.20
N ARG A 118 -17.04 -5.55 -8.93
CA ARG A 118 -16.02 -4.80 -9.67
C ARG A 118 -14.62 -4.93 -9.10
N THR A 119 -14.48 -5.31 -7.83
CA THR A 119 -13.20 -5.42 -7.15
C THR A 119 -13.05 -6.78 -6.49
N SER A 120 -11.79 -7.15 -6.22
CA SER A 120 -11.47 -8.40 -5.54
C SER A 120 -11.95 -8.41 -4.08
N LEU A 121 -12.16 -9.62 -3.54
CA LEU A 121 -12.42 -9.82 -2.11
C LEU A 121 -11.29 -9.20 -1.25
N GLN A 122 -10.05 -9.29 -1.72
CA GLN A 122 -8.90 -8.67 -1.08
C GLN A 122 -9.05 -7.16 -0.93
N ASP A 123 -9.34 -6.45 -2.03
CA ASP A 123 -9.56 -5.00 -2.00
C ASP A 123 -10.66 -4.63 -1.01
N ARG A 124 -11.78 -5.35 -1.04
CA ARG A 124 -12.89 -5.13 -0.11
C ARG A 124 -12.52 -5.33 1.35
N LEU A 125 -11.89 -6.46 1.68
CA LEU A 125 -11.43 -6.73 3.05
C LEU A 125 -10.46 -5.66 3.55
N LEU A 126 -9.57 -5.17 2.68
CA LEU A 126 -8.63 -4.11 3.03
C LEU A 126 -9.36 -2.78 3.29
N ARG A 127 -10.29 -2.38 2.41
CA ARG A 127 -11.09 -1.13 2.55
C ARG A 127 -11.98 -1.11 3.79
N GLU A 128 -12.42 -2.28 4.23
CA GLU A 128 -13.23 -2.47 5.44
C GLU A 128 -12.35 -2.62 6.70
N GLY A 129 -11.02 -2.64 6.56
CA GLY A 129 -10.09 -2.79 7.68
C GLY A 129 -10.09 -4.18 8.30
N GLN A 130 -10.39 -5.21 7.52
CA GLN A 130 -10.48 -6.62 7.92
C GLN A 130 -9.26 -7.45 7.50
N ALA A 131 -8.28 -6.83 6.85
CA ALA A 131 -7.03 -7.46 6.44
C ALA A 131 -5.89 -6.44 6.41
N ARG A 132 -4.66 -6.94 6.28
CA ARG A 132 -3.45 -6.15 6.03
C ARG A 132 -2.91 -6.47 4.64
N ALA A 133 -2.45 -5.48 3.89
CA ALA A 133 -1.79 -5.72 2.62
C ALA A 133 -0.40 -6.29 2.88
N ALA A 134 -0.10 -7.46 2.31
CA ALA A 134 1.14 -8.20 2.58
C ALA A 134 2.38 -7.49 2.00
N GLY A 135 2.21 -6.73 0.91
CA GLY A 135 3.32 -6.16 0.15
C GLY A 135 4.03 -7.16 -0.76
N THR A 136 3.46 -8.35 -0.93
CA THR A 136 4.08 -9.50 -1.63
C THR A 136 3.24 -10.01 -2.80
N ALA A 137 2.27 -9.23 -3.30
CA ALA A 137 1.61 -9.59 -4.56
C ALA A 137 2.65 -9.49 -5.70
N ALA A 138 2.70 -10.51 -6.55
CA ALA A 138 3.75 -10.65 -7.57
C ALA A 138 3.67 -9.55 -8.64
N ASP A 139 2.45 -9.22 -9.07
CA ASP A 139 2.22 -8.10 -9.96
C ASP A 139 2.28 -6.76 -9.19
N ARG A 140 2.96 -5.78 -9.80
CA ARG A 140 3.19 -4.47 -9.21
C ARG A 140 1.89 -3.68 -9.07
N ALA A 141 1.03 -3.69 -10.09
CA ALA A 141 -0.20 -2.93 -10.11
C ALA A 141 -1.18 -3.49 -9.06
N CYS A 142 -1.33 -4.81 -9.00
CA CYS A 142 -2.08 -5.50 -7.96
C CYS A 142 -1.56 -5.17 -6.55
N ASN A 143 -0.25 -5.19 -6.34
CA ASN A 143 0.31 -4.84 -5.03
C ASN A 143 -0.01 -3.38 -4.65
N MET A 144 0.07 -2.46 -5.60
CA MET A 144 -0.26 -1.05 -5.40
C MET A 144 -1.74 -0.85 -5.07
N GLU A 145 -2.65 -1.54 -5.78
CA GLU A 145 -4.09 -1.49 -5.50
C GLU A 145 -4.39 -1.92 -4.07
N LEU A 146 -3.82 -3.04 -3.60
CA LEU A 146 -3.99 -3.52 -2.23
C LEU A 146 -3.43 -2.52 -1.19
N ILE A 147 -2.24 -1.96 -1.43
CA ILE A 147 -1.66 -0.96 -0.52
C ILE A 147 -2.54 0.30 -0.45
N GLN A 148 -3.11 0.74 -1.57
CA GLN A 148 -4.02 1.89 -1.60
C GLN A 148 -5.33 1.59 -0.88
N ALA A 149 -5.92 0.41 -1.07
CA ALA A 149 -7.11 -0.03 -0.35
C ALA A 149 -6.89 -0.01 1.17
N GLU A 150 -5.75 -0.53 1.63
CA GLU A 150 -5.33 -0.48 3.03
C GLU A 150 -5.14 0.96 3.53
N ALA A 151 -4.49 1.82 2.75
CA ALA A 151 -4.26 3.22 3.10
C ALA A 151 -5.58 3.99 3.32
N GLN A 152 -6.60 3.73 2.51
CA GLN A 152 -7.92 4.34 2.67
C GLN A 152 -8.62 3.86 3.95
N ALA A 153 -8.50 2.59 4.30
CA ALA A 153 -9.04 2.08 5.56
C ALA A 153 -8.31 2.65 6.78
N ARG A 154 -6.99 2.86 6.67
CA ARG A 154 -6.17 3.53 7.68
C ARG A 154 -6.60 4.97 7.90
N SER A 155 -6.71 5.77 6.84
CA SER A 155 -7.13 7.17 6.95
C SER A 155 -8.55 7.31 7.51
N ALA A 156 -9.43 6.35 7.18
CA ALA A 156 -10.80 6.31 7.69
C ALA A 156 -10.94 5.62 9.06
N LYS A 157 -9.84 5.18 9.69
CA LYS A 157 -9.82 4.45 10.99
C LYS A 157 -10.82 3.28 11.03
N ARG A 158 -10.93 2.52 9.93
CA ARG A 158 -11.89 1.41 9.80
C ARG A 158 -11.34 0.10 10.36
N GLY A 159 -12.20 -0.70 10.96
CA GLY A 159 -11.87 -2.06 11.42
C GLY A 159 -10.65 -2.06 12.33
N LEU A 160 -9.62 -2.85 11.96
CA LEU A 160 -8.38 -2.96 12.72
C LEU A 160 -7.63 -1.64 12.89
N TRP A 161 -7.88 -0.64 12.04
CA TRP A 161 -7.22 0.66 12.06
C TRP A 161 -7.85 1.67 13.03
N ALA A 162 -8.95 1.31 13.70
CA ALA A 162 -9.54 2.13 14.75
C ALA A 162 -8.67 2.16 16.02
N GLY A 163 -7.87 1.12 16.27
CA GLY A 163 -6.98 1.02 17.42
C GLY A 163 -5.61 1.67 17.17
N SER A 164 -5.04 2.28 18.20
CA SER A 164 -3.69 2.88 18.18
C SER A 164 -2.57 1.84 17.98
N ASP A 165 -2.85 0.57 18.26
CA ASP A 165 -1.89 -0.53 18.20
C ASP A 165 -1.71 -1.17 16.82
N ALA A 166 -2.41 -0.66 15.80
CA ALA A 166 -2.42 -1.25 14.46
C ALA A 166 -1.05 -1.17 13.75
N ILE A 167 -0.29 -0.10 14.01
CA ILE A 167 1.07 0.11 13.50
C ILE A 167 2.01 0.23 14.70
N LYS A 168 3.07 -0.58 14.72
CA LYS A 168 4.07 -0.55 15.80
C LYS A 168 5.09 0.56 15.57
N ASN A 169 5.51 1.21 16.65
CA ASN A 169 6.57 2.22 16.60
C ASN A 169 7.95 1.55 16.61
N ALA A 170 8.78 1.83 15.61
CA ALA A 170 10.14 1.30 15.48
C ALA A 170 11.08 1.67 16.65
N GLU A 171 10.77 2.75 17.38
CA GLU A 171 11.49 3.20 18.58
C GLU A 171 11.09 2.43 19.85
N ARG A 172 10.07 1.56 19.77
CA ARG A 172 9.64 0.68 20.86
C ARG A 172 9.83 -0.81 20.50
N PRO A 173 11.09 -1.33 20.51
CA PRO A 173 11.38 -2.71 20.14
C PRO A 173 10.62 -3.78 20.93
N ALA A 174 10.29 -3.52 22.20
CA ALA A 174 9.55 -4.45 23.05
C ALA A 174 8.14 -4.76 22.49
N ASP A 175 7.43 -3.74 21.99
CA ASP A 175 6.10 -3.90 21.42
C ASP A 175 6.15 -4.69 20.10
N ILE A 176 7.22 -4.51 19.32
CA ILE A 176 7.43 -5.28 18.08
C ILE A 176 7.79 -6.72 18.43
N LEU A 177 8.62 -6.95 19.46
CA LEU A 177 8.95 -8.31 19.92
C LEU A 177 7.73 -9.08 20.40
N ALA A 178 6.71 -8.40 20.95
CA ALA A 178 5.45 -9.04 21.29
C ALA A 178 4.78 -9.65 20.03
N GLU A 179 5.04 -9.12 18.83
CA GLU A 179 4.54 -9.57 17.52
C GLU A 179 5.35 -10.69 16.86
N VAL A 180 6.38 -11.26 17.51
CA VAL A 180 7.14 -12.39 16.94
C VAL A 180 6.20 -13.53 16.50
N GLY A 181 6.43 -14.01 15.28
CA GLY A 181 5.60 -15.03 14.64
C GLY A 181 4.31 -14.50 14.02
N ARG A 182 4.09 -13.18 14.00
CA ARG A 182 2.92 -12.53 13.39
C ARG A 182 3.32 -11.49 12.36
N PHE A 183 2.38 -11.18 11.48
CA PHE A 183 2.53 -10.11 10.49
C PHE A 183 2.25 -8.75 11.14
N ALA A 184 3.21 -7.83 11.07
CA ALA A 184 3.10 -6.50 11.64
C ALA A 184 3.45 -5.41 10.61
N LEU A 185 2.87 -4.23 10.81
CA LEU A 185 3.33 -2.99 10.21
C LEU A 185 4.14 -2.26 11.29
N VAL A 186 5.36 -1.86 10.96
CA VAL A 186 6.26 -1.13 11.84
C VAL A 186 6.65 0.16 11.15
N GLU A 187 6.45 1.28 11.81
CA GLU A 187 6.77 2.60 11.29
C GLU A 187 7.84 3.28 12.14
N GLY A 188 8.78 3.96 11.48
CA GLY A 188 9.69 4.86 12.18
C GLY A 188 10.68 5.53 11.24
N LYS A 189 11.58 6.32 11.84
CA LYS A 189 12.67 6.96 11.10
C LYS A 189 13.81 5.97 10.89
N VAL A 190 14.30 5.86 9.67
CA VAL A 190 15.49 5.05 9.38
C VAL A 190 16.72 5.79 9.89
N VAL A 191 17.45 5.17 10.81
CA VAL A 191 18.69 5.71 11.38
C VAL A 191 19.87 5.48 10.47
N SER A 192 19.97 4.29 9.87
CA SER A 192 21.06 3.97 8.96
C SER A 192 20.71 2.81 8.04
N VAL A 193 21.27 2.86 6.83
CA VAL A 193 21.24 1.75 5.89
C VAL A 193 22.67 1.30 5.64
N ARG A 194 22.94 0.01 5.84
CA ARG A 194 24.28 -0.56 5.64
C ARG A 194 24.20 -1.96 5.06
N GLN A 195 25.21 -2.33 4.28
CA GLN A 195 25.40 -3.70 3.87
C GLN A 195 26.37 -4.41 4.83
N ALA A 196 26.10 -5.66 5.17
CA ALA A 196 27.04 -6.56 5.80
C ALA A 196 26.93 -7.95 5.16
N GLY A 197 28.02 -8.40 4.52
CA GLY A 197 28.01 -9.60 3.70
C GLY A 197 26.96 -9.50 2.58
N THR A 198 26.03 -10.46 2.56
CA THR A 198 24.96 -10.57 1.56
C THR A 198 23.65 -9.91 2.01
N ILE A 199 23.63 -9.20 3.14
CA ILE A 199 22.42 -8.62 3.73
C ILE A 199 22.55 -7.11 3.84
N TRP A 200 21.53 -6.41 3.36
CA TRP A 200 21.29 -5.00 3.66
C TRP A 200 20.45 -4.88 4.94
N TYR A 201 20.89 -4.01 5.83
CA TYR A 201 20.22 -3.69 7.08
C TYR A 201 19.69 -2.25 7.01
N VAL A 202 18.38 -2.10 7.09
CA VAL A 202 17.70 -0.82 7.30
C VAL A 202 17.37 -0.75 8.79
N ASN A 203 18.15 0.03 9.54
CA ASN A 203 18.09 0.08 11.00
C ASN A 203 17.26 1.29 11.45
N PHE A 204 16.36 1.07 12.40
CA PHE A 204 15.50 2.11 12.96
C PHE A 204 15.89 2.50 14.40
N GLY A 205 16.64 1.64 15.10
CA GLY A 205 17.13 1.92 16.45
C GLY A 205 18.56 2.46 16.48
N ARG A 206 18.87 3.31 17.47
CA ARG A 206 20.26 3.75 17.77
C ARG A 206 21.14 2.57 18.21
N ARG A 207 20.56 1.63 18.98
CA ARG A 207 21.19 0.36 19.37
C ARG A 207 21.01 -0.68 18.27
N ARG A 208 22.08 -0.97 17.53
CA ARG A 208 22.02 -1.83 16.32
C ARG A 208 21.62 -3.28 16.61
N ILE A 209 21.93 -3.82 17.78
CA ILE A 209 21.68 -5.21 18.12
C ILE A 209 20.23 -5.39 18.59
N GLU A 210 19.79 -4.57 19.55
CA GLU A 210 18.49 -4.64 20.23
C GLU A 210 17.36 -3.94 19.47
N GLY A 211 17.68 -2.92 18.66
CA GLY A 211 16.70 -2.13 17.93
C GLY A 211 16.08 -2.89 16.76
N PHE A 212 14.94 -2.39 16.27
CA PHE A 212 14.30 -2.92 15.07
C PHE A 212 15.15 -2.69 13.83
N ALA A 213 15.19 -3.71 12.95
CA ALA A 213 15.79 -3.60 11.63
C ALA A 213 15.00 -4.41 10.61
N ALA A 214 14.84 -3.85 9.41
CA ALA A 214 14.45 -4.61 8.24
C ALA A 214 15.69 -5.16 7.54
N THR A 215 15.66 -6.41 7.11
CA THR A 215 16.78 -7.03 6.40
C THR A 215 16.39 -7.37 4.97
N ILE A 216 17.28 -7.11 4.01
CA ILE A 216 17.04 -7.37 2.59
C ILE A 216 18.22 -8.15 2.04
N SER A 217 17.97 -9.30 1.39
CA SER A 217 19.02 -10.05 0.71
C SER A 217 19.59 -9.24 -0.46
N ARG A 218 20.91 -9.27 -0.68
CA ARG A 218 21.55 -8.64 -1.85
C ARG A 218 20.94 -9.10 -3.18
N ARG A 219 20.42 -10.34 -3.24
CA ARG A 219 19.74 -10.89 -4.43
C ARG A 219 18.44 -10.16 -4.76
N MET A 220 17.83 -9.48 -3.79
CA MET A 220 16.59 -8.73 -3.95
C MET A 220 16.81 -7.31 -4.48
N MET A 221 18.06 -6.80 -4.47
CA MET A 221 18.35 -5.42 -4.87
C MET A 221 17.88 -5.07 -6.29
N PRO A 222 18.05 -5.93 -7.32
CA PRO A 222 17.59 -5.59 -8.66
C PRO A 222 16.09 -5.28 -8.73
N ALA A 223 15.23 -6.03 -8.05
CA ALA A 223 13.80 -5.73 -8.08
C ALA A 223 13.38 -4.60 -7.14
N VAL A 224 14.16 -4.30 -6.09
CA VAL A 224 13.97 -3.06 -5.29
C VAL A 224 14.29 -1.83 -6.15
N GLU A 225 15.40 -1.86 -6.90
CA GLU A 225 15.82 -0.77 -7.79
C GLU A 225 14.89 -0.59 -8.98
N MET A 226 14.39 -1.69 -9.56
CA MET A 226 13.38 -1.66 -10.65
C MET A 226 12.07 -0.99 -10.23
N GLN A 227 11.76 -0.98 -8.93
CA GLN A 227 10.62 -0.27 -8.37
C GLN A 227 10.91 1.21 -8.10
N GLY A 228 12.11 1.69 -8.43
CA GLY A 228 12.54 3.07 -8.22
C GLY A 228 12.99 3.37 -6.79
N LEU A 229 13.18 2.34 -5.95
CA LEU A 229 13.56 2.51 -4.56
C LEU A 229 15.07 2.35 -4.39
N SER A 230 15.73 3.39 -3.91
CA SER A 230 17.11 3.29 -3.40
C SER A 230 17.09 3.08 -1.89
N LEU A 231 17.69 2.00 -1.39
CA LEU A 231 17.75 1.77 0.04
C LEU A 231 18.56 2.85 0.76
N THR A 232 19.65 3.34 0.17
CA THR A 232 20.49 4.36 0.81
C THR A 232 19.74 5.69 0.98
N SER A 233 18.80 6.01 0.08
CA SER A 233 17.96 7.21 0.20
C SER A 233 16.92 7.11 1.32
N LEU A 234 16.72 5.94 1.92
CA LEU A 234 15.82 5.78 3.07
C LEU A 234 16.42 6.36 4.35
N ALA A 235 17.74 6.50 4.46
CA ALA A 235 18.38 7.03 5.66
C ALA A 235 17.84 8.43 5.99
N GLY A 236 17.38 8.62 7.23
CA GLY A 236 16.77 9.87 7.68
C GLY A 236 15.29 10.03 7.34
N ARG A 237 14.69 9.17 6.50
CA ARG A 237 13.27 9.23 6.13
C ARG A 237 12.41 8.41 7.09
N ARG A 238 11.13 8.77 7.19
CA ARG A 238 10.11 7.91 7.82
C ARG A 238 9.70 6.84 6.82
N VAL A 239 9.67 5.60 7.29
CA VAL A 239 9.36 4.43 6.47
C VAL A 239 8.46 3.50 7.27
N ARG A 240 7.47 2.92 6.59
CA ARG A 240 6.69 1.80 7.08
C ARG A 240 7.20 0.50 6.47
N ILE A 241 7.48 -0.45 7.33
CA ILE A 241 7.90 -1.80 7.00
C ILE A 241 6.76 -2.75 7.35
N ARG A 242 6.47 -3.71 6.47
CA ARG A 242 5.44 -4.73 6.70
C ARG A 242 6.00 -6.12 6.49
N GLY A 243 5.65 -7.05 7.37
CA GLY A 243 6.16 -8.42 7.27
C GLY A 243 6.01 -9.22 8.55
N TRP A 244 6.48 -10.46 8.48
CA TRP A 244 6.51 -11.37 9.63
C TRP A 244 7.64 -10.98 10.57
N VAL A 245 7.30 -10.73 11.83
CA VAL A 245 8.28 -10.38 12.85
C VAL A 245 9.01 -11.62 13.32
N THR A 246 10.34 -11.56 13.34
CA THR A 246 11.23 -12.57 13.92
C THR A 246 12.14 -11.93 14.97
N ARG A 247 12.83 -12.77 15.75
CA ARG A 247 13.83 -12.32 16.74
C ARG A 247 15.21 -12.79 16.33
N ARG A 248 16.14 -11.85 16.10
CA ARG A 248 17.58 -12.11 15.93
C ARG A 248 18.38 -11.02 16.63
N GLY A 249 18.60 -11.20 17.94
CA GLY A 249 18.91 -10.10 18.85
C GLY A 249 17.62 -9.32 19.14
N GLY A 250 17.47 -8.18 18.48
CA GLY A 250 16.22 -7.39 18.43
C GLY A 250 15.18 -7.92 17.44
N PRO A 251 14.03 -7.21 17.30
CA PRO A 251 13.00 -7.55 16.34
C PRO A 251 13.49 -7.33 14.90
N ARG A 252 13.09 -8.24 14.00
CA ARG A 252 13.47 -8.22 12.60
C ARG A 252 12.27 -8.46 11.70
N ILE A 253 12.28 -7.83 10.53
CA ILE A 253 11.42 -8.21 9.41
C ILE A 253 12.32 -8.45 8.20
N ASP A 254 12.22 -9.63 7.60
CA ASP A 254 12.94 -9.96 6.38
C ASP A 254 12.08 -9.53 5.18
N ILE A 255 12.65 -8.68 4.34
CA ILE A 255 12.03 -8.16 3.13
C ILE A 255 12.34 -9.13 1.99
N VAL A 256 11.29 -9.74 1.49
CA VAL A 256 11.32 -10.67 0.36
C VAL A 256 10.67 -10.07 -0.88
N HIS A 257 10.00 -8.92 -0.74
CA HIS A 257 9.40 -8.19 -1.84
C HIS A 257 9.49 -6.67 -1.64
N PRO A 258 9.74 -5.86 -2.69
CA PRO A 258 9.85 -4.41 -2.57
C PRO A 258 8.61 -3.73 -1.97
N GLY A 259 7.42 -4.27 -2.26
CA GLY A 259 6.15 -3.77 -1.73
C GLY A 259 6.01 -3.83 -0.21
N GLN A 260 6.97 -4.45 0.49
CA GLN A 260 7.03 -4.45 1.94
C GLN A 260 7.68 -3.18 2.53
N ILE A 261 8.23 -2.30 1.70
CA ILE A 261 8.86 -1.04 2.09
C ILE A 261 8.00 0.10 1.55
N GLU A 262 7.44 0.92 2.43
CA GLU A 262 6.61 2.07 2.09
C GLU A 262 7.25 3.33 2.69
N PRO A 263 7.99 4.13 1.90
CA PRO A 263 8.40 5.47 2.31
C PRO A 263 7.17 6.32 2.62
N ILE A 264 7.18 7.03 3.75
CA ILE A 264 6.11 7.93 4.14
C ILE A 264 6.57 9.33 3.79
N ASP A 265 5.80 10.03 2.94
CA ASP A 265 6.08 11.43 2.64
C ASP A 265 5.86 12.27 3.90
N ASP A 266 6.79 13.19 4.19
CA ASP A 266 6.78 14.00 5.41
C ASP A 266 5.48 14.83 5.56
N ASN A 267 4.76 15.07 4.46
CA ASN A 267 3.47 15.76 4.46
C ASN A 267 2.31 14.93 5.06
N GLN A 268 2.38 13.59 5.02
CA GLN A 268 1.39 12.71 5.67
C GLN A 268 1.68 12.51 7.16
N ALA A 269 2.95 12.60 7.57
CA ALA A 269 3.36 12.50 8.97
C ALA A 269 2.91 13.71 9.81
N ALA A 270 2.85 14.90 9.20
CA ALA A 270 2.42 16.13 9.86
C ALA A 270 0.90 16.18 10.16
N THR A 271 0.08 15.47 9.39
CA THR A 271 -1.37 15.38 9.65
C THR A 271 -1.67 14.44 10.81
N ALA A 272 -0.96 13.30 10.92
CA ALA A 272 -1.16 12.35 12.01
C ALA A 272 -0.71 12.89 13.39
N ALA A 273 0.30 13.76 13.43
CA ALA A 273 0.83 14.35 14.66
C ALA A 273 0.08 15.61 15.15
N ARG A 274 -0.92 16.09 14.39
CA ARG A 274 -1.75 17.24 14.78
C ARG A 274 -3.09 16.84 15.41
N ASP A 275 -3.43 15.56 15.35
CA ASP A 275 -4.69 14.99 15.83
C ASP A 275 -4.52 14.11 17.10
N GLU A 276 -3.32 14.11 17.71
CA GLU A 276 -3.04 13.64 19.08
C GLU A 276 -2.86 14.85 20.02
#